data_AF-G3B4Q5-F1
#
_entry.id   AF-G3B4Q5-F1
#
_cell.length_a   1.000
_cell.length_b   1.000
_cell.length_c   1.000
_cell.angle_alpha   90.00
_cell.angle_beta   90.00
_cell.angle_gamma   90.00
#
_symmetry.space_group_name_H-M   'P 1'
#
loop_
_entity.id
_entity.type
_entity.pdbx_description
1 polymer ?
#
loop_
_entity_poly.entity_id
_entity_poly.type
_entity_poly.pdbx_seq_one_letter_code
_entity_poly.pdbx_strand_id
1 'polypeptide(L)'
;MPSRNSINKPKDKMLRNSHASSIGKKRASRTRESTRSATSRYNEDALPRPSDSRSIAVYTGNVSNPTHLTTNTLSNKKAKKLARNQKYVEKRLQKDLDDQMQTDEPKPINSLIKLKTKVKGENSTEKIRKALWGVVNGNDLSMFKVSPQANGTTVGVQSF
;
A
#
# COMPACT_ATOMS: atom_id res chain seq x y z
N MET A 1 0.01 -33.33 45.66
CA MET A 1 0.48 -34.30 46.66
C MET A 1 0.61 -35.66 45.96
N PRO A 2 1.32 -36.66 46.54
CA PRO A 2 1.23 -38.03 46.06
C PRO A 2 -0.24 -38.49 46.00
N SER A 3 -0.60 -39.28 45.00
CA SER A 3 -1.98 -39.75 44.87
C SER A 3 -2.27 -40.83 45.93
N ARG A 4 -3.53 -40.89 46.38
CA ARG A 4 -3.98 -41.86 47.39
C ARG A 4 -3.68 -43.32 47.01
N ASN A 5 -3.78 -43.65 45.72
CA ASN A 5 -3.60 -45.00 45.21
C ASN A 5 -2.13 -45.35 44.87
N SER A 6 -1.23 -44.36 44.81
CA SER A 6 0.19 -44.61 44.51
C SER A 6 1.07 -43.60 45.24
N ILE A 7 1.21 -43.81 46.55
CA ILE A 7 1.89 -42.92 47.49
C ILE A 7 3.40 -42.82 47.18
N ASN A 8 4.00 -43.91 46.68
CA ASN A 8 5.43 -43.95 46.33
C ASN A 8 5.75 -43.31 44.96
N LYS A 9 4.73 -42.86 44.20
CA LYS A 9 4.93 -42.20 42.90
C LYS A 9 4.74 -40.69 43.02
N PRO A 10 5.76 -39.87 42.70
CA PRO A 10 5.68 -38.41 42.85
C PRO A 10 4.88 -37.74 41.72
N LYS A 11 3.54 -37.78 41.82
CA LYS A 11 2.61 -37.24 40.81
C LYS A 11 2.87 -35.78 40.45
N ASP A 12 2.85 -34.87 41.42
CA ASP A 12 2.96 -33.43 41.14
C ASP A 12 4.30 -33.02 40.54
N LYS A 13 5.40 -33.60 41.03
CA LYS A 13 6.74 -33.29 40.51
C LYS A 13 6.85 -33.72 39.04
N MET A 14 6.35 -34.90 38.71
CA MET A 14 6.31 -35.39 37.33
C MET A 14 5.44 -34.52 36.42
N LEU A 15 4.24 -34.14 36.88
CA LEU A 15 3.33 -33.28 36.11
C LEU A 15 3.91 -31.88 35.88
N ARG A 16 4.49 -31.27 36.93
CA ARG A 16 5.15 -29.96 36.82
C ARG A 16 6.34 -30.01 35.86
N ASN A 17 7.16 -31.06 35.94
CA ASN A 17 8.31 -31.22 35.04
C ASN A 17 7.86 -31.39 33.58
N SER A 18 6.84 -32.23 33.33
CA SER A 18 6.27 -32.42 31.98
C SER A 18 5.69 -31.12 31.43
N HIS A 19 4.93 -30.39 32.25
CA HIS A 19 4.35 -29.10 31.87
C HIS A 19 5.42 -28.04 31.58
N ALA A 20 6.44 -27.92 32.43
CA ALA A 20 7.56 -27.02 32.22
C ALA A 20 8.33 -27.35 30.92
N SER A 21 8.57 -28.64 30.67
CA SER A 21 9.22 -29.12 29.44
C SER A 21 8.41 -28.80 28.19
N SER A 22 7.09 -29.01 28.23
CA SER A 22 6.18 -28.68 27.12
C SER A 22 6.17 -27.18 26.83
N ILE A 23 6.10 -26.34 27.86
CA ILE A 23 6.18 -24.88 27.70
C ILE A 23 7.54 -24.46 27.16
N GLY A 24 8.64 -25.05 27.65
CA GLY A 24 9.99 -24.79 27.17
C GLY A 24 10.13 -25.04 25.67
N LYS A 25 9.63 -26.20 25.18
CA LYS A 25 9.62 -26.53 23.75
C LYS A 25 8.80 -25.53 22.94
N LYS A 26 7.62 -25.11 23.42
CA LYS A 26 6.79 -24.09 22.76
C LYS A 26 7.44 -22.70 22.73
N ARG A 27 8.23 -22.35 23.73
CA ARG A 27 9.01 -21.10 23.73
C ARG A 27 10.15 -21.16 22.72
N ALA A 28 10.89 -22.28 22.70
CA ALA A 28 11.99 -22.49 21.77
C ALA A 28 11.54 -22.55 20.29
N SER A 29 10.34 -23.09 20.00
CA SER A 29 9.78 -23.04 18.64
C SER A 29 9.41 -21.61 18.25
N ARG A 30 8.77 -20.86 19.16
CA ARG A 30 8.40 -19.46 18.92
C ARG A 30 9.58 -18.53 18.69
N THR A 31 10.74 -18.81 19.28
CA THR A 31 11.97 -18.03 19.04
C THR A 31 12.58 -18.30 17.66
N ARG A 32 12.30 -19.45 17.04
CA ARG A 32 12.74 -19.76 15.67
C ARG A 32 11.87 -19.07 14.62
N GLU A 33 10.62 -18.81 14.95
CA GLU A 33 9.73 -17.99 14.12
C GLU A 33 10.05 -16.52 14.36
N SER A 34 10.31 -15.76 13.28
CA SER A 34 10.57 -14.31 13.34
C SER A 34 9.28 -13.53 13.67
N THR A 35 8.77 -13.71 14.88
CA THR A 35 7.66 -12.96 15.44
C THR A 35 8.18 -11.76 16.23
N ARG A 36 7.38 -10.69 16.35
CA ARG A 36 7.76 -9.46 17.11
C ARG A 36 8.24 -9.74 18.53
N SER A 37 7.76 -10.82 19.16
CA SER A 37 8.15 -11.25 20.51
C SER A 37 9.41 -12.11 20.56
N ALA A 38 9.83 -12.67 19.42
CA ALA A 38 11.03 -13.48 19.30
C ALA A 38 12.28 -12.63 19.09
N THR A 39 12.13 -11.43 18.52
CA THR A 39 13.26 -10.57 18.17
C THR A 39 13.53 -9.50 19.23
N SER A 40 14.80 -9.17 19.45
CA SER A 40 15.22 -8.15 20.42
C SER A 40 14.70 -6.76 20.05
N ARG A 41 14.58 -5.86 21.05
CA ARG A 41 14.12 -4.48 20.85
C ARG A 41 14.93 -3.69 19.80
N TYR A 42 16.22 -4.00 19.65
CA TYR A 42 17.16 -3.29 18.77
C TYR A 42 17.43 -3.99 17.44
N ASN A 43 16.63 -4.98 17.07
CA ASN A 43 16.81 -5.66 15.80
C ASN A 43 16.12 -4.83 14.68
N GLU A 44 16.94 -4.23 13.82
CA GLU A 44 16.51 -3.36 12.72
C GLU A 44 15.87 -4.13 11.54
N ASP A 45 16.18 -5.43 11.44
CA ASP A 45 15.72 -6.34 10.39
C ASP A 45 14.37 -7.01 10.75
N ALA A 46 13.87 -6.79 11.96
CA ALA A 46 12.60 -7.34 12.42
C ALA A 46 11.42 -6.62 11.76
N LEU A 47 10.67 -7.32 10.93
CA LEU A 47 9.37 -6.89 10.40
C LEU A 47 8.26 -7.58 11.22
N PRO A 48 7.44 -6.90 12.05
CA PRO A 48 7.39 -5.46 12.35
C PRO A 48 8.40 -5.02 13.41
N ARG A 49 8.92 -3.78 13.27
CA ARG A 49 9.78 -3.19 14.29
C ARG A 49 9.01 -3.01 15.61
N PRO A 50 9.67 -3.15 16.77
CA PRO A 50 9.00 -3.00 18.06
C PRO A 50 8.33 -1.64 18.28
N SER A 51 8.85 -0.59 17.65
CA SER A 51 8.34 0.80 17.67
C SER A 51 7.12 1.02 16.77
N ASP A 52 6.89 0.16 15.78
CA ASP A 52 5.96 0.48 14.72
C ASP A 52 4.52 0.14 15.10
N SER A 53 3.60 1.04 14.75
CA SER A 53 2.18 0.71 14.83
C SER A 53 1.85 -0.39 13.81
N ARG A 54 0.91 -1.28 14.18
CA ARG A 54 0.39 -2.35 13.30
C ARG A 54 0.03 -1.83 11.90
N SER A 55 -0.55 -0.63 11.80
CA SER A 55 -0.91 -0.04 10.51
C SER A 55 0.27 0.41 9.66
N ILE A 56 1.35 0.89 10.27
CA ILE A 56 2.58 1.28 9.56
C ILE A 56 3.32 0.04 9.11
N ALA A 57 3.42 -0.97 9.97
CA ALA A 57 4.01 -2.26 9.64
C ALA A 57 3.34 -2.93 8.43
N VAL A 58 2.00 -2.93 8.35
CA VAL A 58 1.28 -3.48 7.19
C VAL A 58 1.45 -2.61 5.93
N TYR A 59 1.64 -1.30 6.09
CA TYR A 59 1.81 -0.39 4.96
C TYR A 59 3.22 -0.42 4.36
N THR A 60 4.24 -0.56 5.20
CA THR A 60 5.67 -0.51 4.83
C THR A 60 6.28 -1.90 4.64
N GLY A 61 5.76 -2.91 5.33
CA GLY A 61 6.26 -4.27 5.27
C GLY A 61 6.02 -4.90 3.90
N ASN A 62 6.85 -5.89 3.57
CA ASN A 62 6.66 -6.69 2.38
C ASN A 62 5.25 -7.29 2.39
N VAL A 63 4.55 -7.18 1.25
CA VAL A 63 3.24 -7.78 1.05
C VAL A 63 3.41 -9.27 1.33
N SER A 64 2.95 -9.72 2.51
CA SER A 64 3.06 -11.12 2.90
C SER A 64 2.48 -11.94 1.76
N ASN A 65 3.28 -12.87 1.23
CA ASN A 65 2.75 -13.88 0.34
C ASN A 65 1.49 -14.48 1.02
N PRO A 66 0.40 -14.69 0.28
CA PRO A 66 -0.90 -15.06 0.84
C PRO A 66 -0.93 -16.48 1.42
N THR A 67 0.23 -17.14 1.58
CA THR A 67 0.35 -18.50 2.09
C THR A 67 -0.09 -18.65 3.54
N HIS A 68 -0.16 -17.56 4.31
CA HIS A 68 -0.58 -17.59 5.71
C HIS A 68 -1.74 -16.61 5.98
N LEU A 69 -2.76 -17.11 6.69
CA LEU A 69 -3.91 -16.32 7.10
C LEU A 69 -3.49 -15.31 8.20
N THR A 70 -3.82 -14.03 8.01
CA THR A 70 -3.57 -13.00 9.01
C THR A 70 -4.85 -12.22 9.32
N THR A 71 -4.97 -11.73 10.55
CA THR A 71 -5.98 -10.74 10.96
C THR A 71 -5.47 -9.30 10.85
N ASN A 72 -4.27 -9.11 10.28
CA ASN A 72 -3.66 -7.80 10.09
C ASN A 72 -4.20 -7.18 8.80
N THR A 73 -5.01 -6.12 8.90
CA THR A 73 -5.52 -5.42 7.73
C THR A 73 -5.19 -3.94 7.78
N LEU A 74 -5.09 -3.32 6.60
CA LEU A 74 -4.95 -1.88 6.44
C LEU A 74 -6.21 -1.33 5.78
N SER A 75 -7.00 -0.54 6.52
CA SER A 75 -8.15 0.17 5.95
C SER A 75 -7.69 1.14 4.86
N ASN A 76 -8.40 1.17 3.73
CA ASN A 76 -8.12 2.09 2.62
C ASN A 76 -8.09 3.56 3.08
N LYS A 77 -8.94 3.94 4.04
CA LYS A 77 -8.92 5.28 4.67
C LYS A 77 -7.56 5.58 5.31
N LYS A 78 -7.00 4.61 6.06
CA LYS A 78 -5.71 4.76 6.73
C LYS A 78 -4.56 4.74 5.71
N ALA A 79 -4.63 3.86 4.70
CA ALA A 79 -3.66 3.81 3.60
C ALA A 79 -3.53 5.18 2.90
N LYS A 80 -4.66 5.81 2.54
CA LYS A 80 -4.67 7.15 1.91
C LYS A 80 -4.10 8.22 2.85
N LYS A 81 -4.41 8.16 4.16
CA LYS A 81 -3.84 9.11 5.14
C LYS A 81 -2.32 8.95 5.26
N LEU A 82 -1.82 7.73 5.32
CA LEU A 82 -0.37 7.45 5.37
C LEU A 82 0.31 7.96 4.10
N ALA A 83 -0.21 7.63 2.92
CA ALA A 83 0.34 8.10 1.65
C ALA A 83 0.35 9.63 1.53
N ARG A 84 -0.69 10.31 2.03
CA ARG A 84 -0.73 11.79 2.06
C ARG A 84 0.30 12.37 3.03
N ASN A 85 0.42 11.80 4.23
CA ASN A 85 1.39 12.24 5.22
C ASN A 85 2.82 12.01 4.72
N GLN A 86 3.08 10.90 4.06
CA GLN A 86 4.37 10.61 3.42
C GLN A 86 4.75 11.72 2.42
N LYS A 87 3.81 12.13 1.56
CA LYS A 87 4.03 13.28 0.65
C LYS A 87 4.34 14.58 1.39
N TYR A 88 3.72 14.82 2.53
CA TYR A 88 4.01 16.03 3.33
C TYR A 88 5.39 15.99 3.96
N VAL A 89 5.85 14.81 4.39
CA VAL A 89 7.20 14.63 4.91
C VAL A 89 8.23 14.81 3.80
N GLU A 90 8.00 14.20 2.62
CA GLU A 90 8.88 14.36 1.44
C GLU A 90 9.02 15.83 1.03
N LYS A 91 7.92 16.58 1.00
CA LYS A 91 7.95 18.02 0.68
C LYS A 91 8.69 18.86 1.71
N ARG A 92 8.56 18.54 3.00
CA ARG A 92 9.32 19.24 4.06
C ARG A 92 10.80 18.93 3.94
N LEU A 93 11.15 17.66 3.74
CA LEU A 93 12.54 17.25 3.54
C LEU A 93 13.16 17.94 2.32
N GLN A 94 12.42 18.05 1.21
CA GLN A 94 12.87 18.79 0.03
C GLN A 94 13.08 20.27 0.32
N LYS A 95 12.14 20.92 1.03
CA LYS A 95 12.28 22.32 1.40
C LYS A 95 13.47 22.54 2.34
N ASP A 96 13.65 21.68 3.33
CA ASP A 96 14.76 21.76 4.28
C ASP A 96 16.11 21.54 3.56
N LEU A 97 16.15 20.65 2.55
CA LEU A 97 17.32 20.46 1.69
C LEU A 97 17.56 21.64 0.75
N ASP A 98 16.53 22.25 0.18
CA ASP A 98 16.63 23.44 -0.68
C ASP A 98 17.10 24.66 0.13
N ASP A 99 16.62 24.83 1.37
CA ASP A 99 17.05 25.88 2.30
C ASP A 99 18.50 25.63 2.80
N GLN A 100 18.93 24.38 2.96
CA GLN A 100 20.33 24.01 3.28
C GLN A 100 21.28 24.12 2.07
N MET A 101 20.78 23.93 0.84
CA MET A 101 21.57 24.06 -0.40
C MET A 101 21.80 25.52 -0.83
N GLN A 102 21.20 26.50 -0.15
CA GLN A 102 21.55 27.92 -0.35
C GLN A 102 22.86 28.32 0.35
N THR A 103 23.45 27.44 1.16
CA THR A 103 24.79 27.59 1.73
C THR A 103 25.70 26.50 1.18
N ASP A 104 26.55 26.89 0.22
CA ASP A 104 27.71 26.19 -0.34
C ASP A 104 27.49 25.08 -1.39
N GLU A 105 27.86 25.46 -2.63
CA GLU A 105 28.31 24.65 -3.78
C GLU A 105 27.30 23.81 -4.61
N PRO A 106 27.27 23.98 -5.95
CA PRO A 106 26.41 23.22 -6.85
C PRO A 106 27.03 21.85 -7.19
N LYS A 107 26.41 20.77 -6.72
CA LYS A 107 26.68 19.41 -7.26
C LYS A 107 25.58 18.98 -8.25
N PRO A 108 25.95 18.24 -9.33
CA PRO A 108 25.05 17.98 -10.44
C PRO A 108 23.96 16.98 -10.05
N ILE A 109 22.71 17.44 -10.12
CA ILE A 109 21.50 16.61 -9.95
C ILE A 109 21.37 15.71 -11.18
N ASN A 110 22.01 14.54 -11.13
CA ASN A 110 21.81 13.46 -12.08
C ASN A 110 21.63 12.13 -11.32
N SER A 111 20.48 11.96 -10.68
CA SER A 111 19.89 10.62 -10.48
C SER A 111 18.56 10.69 -9.72
N LEU A 112 17.53 10.11 -10.34
CA LEU A 112 16.33 9.59 -9.69
C LEU A 112 15.46 10.60 -8.93
N ILE A 113 14.48 11.18 -9.62
CA ILE A 113 13.05 11.02 -9.30
C ILE A 113 12.31 11.52 -10.56
N LYS A 114 12.12 10.62 -11.53
CA LYS A 114 11.01 10.75 -12.47
C LYS A 114 9.75 10.56 -11.64
N LEU A 115 9.25 11.66 -11.07
CA LEU A 115 7.90 11.78 -10.55
C LEU A 115 6.98 11.40 -11.71
N LYS A 116 6.59 10.12 -11.76
CA LYS A 116 5.39 9.69 -12.44
C LYS A 116 4.25 10.34 -11.67
N THR A 117 3.98 11.61 -11.97
CA THR A 117 2.65 12.17 -11.85
C THR A 117 1.75 11.14 -12.51
N LYS A 118 0.95 10.43 -11.71
CA LYS A 118 -0.22 9.73 -12.23
C LYS A 118 -1.14 10.83 -12.74
N VAL A 119 -0.83 11.38 -13.90
CA VAL A 119 -1.85 11.79 -14.86
C VAL A 119 -2.68 10.53 -14.97
N LYS A 120 -3.89 10.59 -14.41
CA LYS A 120 -4.89 9.54 -14.51
C LYS A 120 -4.94 9.24 -16.00
N GLY A 121 -4.33 8.10 -16.40
CA GLY A 121 -4.17 7.78 -17.81
C GLY A 121 -5.56 7.88 -18.42
N GLU A 122 -5.73 8.78 -19.39
CA GLU A 122 -7.04 9.10 -19.95
C GLU A 122 -7.73 7.77 -20.26
N ASN A 123 -8.88 7.55 -19.64
CA ASN A 123 -9.63 6.31 -19.84
C ASN A 123 -9.91 6.17 -21.34
N SER A 124 -10.03 4.94 -21.88
CA SER A 124 -10.28 4.76 -23.33
C SER A 124 -11.47 5.60 -23.81
N THR A 125 -12.50 5.69 -22.97
CA THR A 125 -13.69 6.52 -23.17
C THR A 125 -13.42 8.03 -23.11
N GLU A 126 -12.49 8.49 -22.28
CA GLU A 126 -12.09 9.91 -22.20
C GLU A 126 -11.30 10.31 -23.45
N LYS A 127 -10.45 9.44 -23.99
CA LYS A 127 -9.75 9.65 -25.27
C LYS A 127 -10.73 9.74 -26.44
N ILE A 128 -11.69 8.82 -26.51
CA ILE A 128 -12.73 8.83 -27.56
C ILE A 128 -13.58 10.11 -27.43
N ARG A 129 -13.99 10.47 -26.22
CA ARG A 129 -14.76 11.70 -25.97
C ARG A 129 -13.95 12.95 -26.38
N LYS A 130 -12.66 13.02 -26.05
CA LYS A 130 -11.78 14.13 -26.42
C LYS A 130 -11.57 14.21 -27.93
N ALA A 131 -11.42 13.08 -28.62
CA ALA A 131 -11.34 13.02 -30.07
C ALA A 131 -12.65 13.48 -30.74
N LEU A 132 -13.80 13.01 -30.24
CA LEU A 132 -15.12 13.40 -30.76
C LEU A 132 -15.37 14.90 -30.58
N TRP A 133 -15.08 15.45 -29.39
CA TRP A 133 -15.16 16.89 -29.16
C TRP A 133 -14.15 17.67 -30.00
N GLY A 134 -12.97 17.11 -30.27
CA GLY A 134 -12.00 17.68 -31.20
C GLY A 134 -12.53 17.78 -32.63
N VAL A 135 -13.32 16.80 -33.10
CA VAL A 135 -13.97 16.84 -34.42
C VAL A 135 -15.15 17.82 -34.43
N VAL A 136 -15.97 17.83 -33.39
CA VAL A 136 -17.11 18.76 -33.29
C VAL A 136 -16.63 20.22 -33.24
N ASN A 137 -15.58 20.49 -32.46
CA ASN A 137 -15.03 21.84 -32.31
C ASN A 137 -14.04 22.21 -33.43
N GLY A 138 -13.38 21.22 -34.04
CA GLY A 138 -12.46 21.38 -35.15
C GLY A 138 -13.13 21.39 -36.52
N ASN A 139 -14.46 21.35 -36.57
CA ASN A 139 -15.23 21.69 -37.76
C ASN A 139 -15.24 23.22 -37.98
N ASP A 140 -14.05 23.79 -38.17
CA ASP A 140 -13.86 25.02 -38.90
C ASP A 140 -14.21 24.77 -40.39
N LEU A 141 -15.51 24.83 -40.65
CA LEU A 141 -16.15 25.56 -41.75
C LEU A 141 -15.70 25.42 -43.22
N SER A 142 -14.80 24.51 -43.64
CA SER A 142 -14.32 24.56 -45.05
C SER A 142 -14.14 23.29 -45.86
N MET A 143 -14.20 22.05 -45.32
CA MET A 143 -13.92 20.85 -46.14
C MET A 143 -15.11 19.91 -46.42
N PHE A 144 -16.21 20.01 -45.66
CA PHE A 144 -17.45 19.30 -46.00
C PHE A 144 -18.54 20.31 -46.34
N LYS A 145 -18.50 20.83 -47.57
CA LYS A 145 -19.71 21.37 -48.19
C LYS A 145 -20.69 20.22 -48.36
N VAL A 146 -21.56 20.02 -47.38
CA VAL A 146 -22.82 19.31 -47.61
C VAL A 146 -23.60 20.17 -48.60
N SER A 147 -23.39 19.92 -49.89
CA SER A 147 -24.20 20.51 -50.96
C SER A 147 -25.64 20.10 -50.70
N PRO A 148 -26.59 21.04 -50.47
CA PRO A 148 -27.99 20.71 -50.40
C PRO A 148 -28.48 20.42 -51.84
N GLN A 149 -28.14 19.25 -52.37
CA GLN A 149 -28.83 18.71 -53.54
C GLN A 149 -30.22 18.32 -53.04
N ALA A 150 -31.20 19.13 -53.43
CA ALA A 150 -32.59 19.05 -53.05
C ALA A 150 -33.31 17.86 -53.73
N ASN A 151 -32.85 16.64 -53.50
CA ASN A 151 -33.53 15.43 -53.97
C ASN A 151 -33.58 14.37 -52.84
N GLY A 152 -34.67 14.40 -52.08
CA GLY A 152 -35.28 13.24 -51.41
C GLY A 152 -34.54 12.64 -50.21
N THR A 153 -34.98 12.97 -49.00
CA THR A 153 -35.71 12.06 -48.06
C THR A 153 -35.80 12.78 -46.71
N THR A 154 -37.02 13.15 -46.35
CA THR A 154 -37.37 13.88 -45.12
C THR A 154 -37.06 13.03 -43.88
N VAL A 155 -35.96 13.32 -43.17
CA VAL A 155 -35.70 12.77 -41.83
C VAL A 155 -35.95 13.88 -40.82
N GLY A 156 -37.21 14.01 -40.38
CA GLY A 156 -37.59 14.95 -39.32
C GLY A 156 -38.96 15.57 -39.53
N VAL A 157 -40.02 14.83 -39.22
CA VAL A 157 -41.31 15.46 -38.90
C VAL A 157 -41.16 16.09 -37.51
N GLN A 158 -41.27 17.42 -37.45
CA GLN A 158 -41.58 18.13 -36.20
C GLN A 158 -43.03 17.82 -35.83
N SER A 159 -43.24 17.18 -34.68
CA SER A 159 -44.53 17.20 -33.99
C SER A 159 -44.60 18.47 -33.15
N PHE A 160 -45.58 19.34 -33.42
CA PHE A 160 -46.06 20.34 -32.48
C PHE A 160 -47.00 19.68 -31.47
#